data_AF-A0A428D265-F1
#
_entry.id   AF-A0A428D265-F1
#
_cell.length_a   1.000
_cell.length_b   1.000
_cell.length_c   1.000
_cell.angle_alpha   90.00
_cell.angle_beta   90.00
_cell.angle_gamma   90.00
#
_symmetry.space_group_name_H-M   'P 1'
#
loop_
_entity.id
_entity.type
_entity.pdbx_description
1 polymer ?
#
loop_
_entity_poly.entity_id
_entity_poly.type
_entity_poly.pdbx_seq_one_letter_code
_entity_poly.pdbx_strand_id
1 'polypeptide(L)'
;MVLIPYIVANRNSLLVKGNRNEVFAKSLSIACKYGRVIGSDSLCGTIRLKTKLNVRYLRFPKVIKILIVAIDDEDMIMIKFGDKFDLEILDVMKNFSKEFSRK
;
A
#
# COMPACT_ATOMS: atom_id res chain seq x y z
N MET A 1 9.14 -2.51 19.49
CA MET A 1 9.34 -1.29 18.67
C MET A 1 8.01 -0.77 18.18
N VAL A 2 7.83 0.55 18.16
CA VAL A 2 6.58 1.23 17.78
C VAL A 2 6.77 1.79 16.37
N LEU A 3 5.96 1.33 15.42
CA LEU A 3 5.93 1.84 14.04
C LEU A 3 5.14 3.16 14.04
N ILE A 4 5.86 4.28 14.05
CA ILE A 4 5.26 5.62 13.99
C ILE A 4 5.06 5.99 12.50
N PRO A 5 3.83 6.20 12.03
CA PRO A 5 3.59 6.64 10.66
C PRO A 5 4.00 8.11 10.54
N TYR A 6 5.20 8.37 10.00
CA TYR A 6 5.56 9.72 9.60
C TYR A 6 4.71 10.11 8.38
N ILE A 7 3.87 11.11 8.62
CA ILE A 7 3.34 12.13 7.71
C ILE A 7 3.45 11.75 6.23
N VAL A 8 2.29 11.54 5.60
CA VAL A 8 2.03 11.58 4.16
C VAL A 8 3.12 12.35 3.39
N ALA A 9 4.19 11.67 2.95
CA ALA A 9 5.32 12.30 2.24
C ALA A 9 4.85 12.90 0.89
N ASN A 10 3.72 12.39 0.39
CA ASN A 10 2.94 12.80 -0.76
C ASN A 10 1.53 12.17 -0.58
N ARG A 11 0.44 12.73 -1.13
CA ARG A 11 -0.96 12.27 -0.87
C ARG A 11 -1.19 10.76 -1.05
N ASN A 12 -0.30 10.10 -1.80
CA ASN A 12 -0.33 8.70 -2.18
C ASN A 12 0.75 7.82 -1.52
N SER A 13 1.46 8.26 -0.48
CA SER A 13 2.58 7.48 0.08
C SER A 13 2.51 7.24 1.58
N LEU A 14 3.00 6.08 2.00
CA LEU A 14 3.14 5.64 3.39
C LEU A 14 4.60 5.23 3.65
N LEU A 15 5.20 5.73 4.72
CA LEU A 15 6.51 5.30 5.19
C LEU A 15 6.37 4.22 6.25
N VAL A 16 7.15 3.15 6.12
CA VAL A 16 7.19 2.01 7.05
C VAL A 16 8.64 1.60 7.28
N LYS A 17 8.96 1.25 8.53
CA LYS A 17 10.28 0.70 8.88
C LYS A 17 10.28 -0.82 8.69
N GLY A 18 11.30 -1.37 8.04
CA GLY A 18 11.50 -2.81 7.88
C GLY A 18 12.34 -3.21 6.67
N ASN A 19 12.48 -4.51 6.43
CA ASN A 19 13.14 -5.05 5.24
C ASN A 19 12.18 -5.01 4.04
N ARG A 20 12.71 -4.74 2.84
CA ARG A 20 11.96 -4.69 1.57
C ARG A 20 11.14 -5.95 1.33
N ASN A 21 11.72 -7.11 1.60
CA ASN A 21 11.05 -8.38 1.39
C ASN A 21 9.89 -8.60 2.36
N GLU A 22 10.06 -8.23 3.62
CA GLU A 22 9.02 -8.34 4.65
C GLU A 22 7.87 -7.37 4.39
N VAL A 23 8.19 -6.12 4.07
CA VAL A 23 7.20 -5.11 3.71
C VAL A 23 6.44 -5.55 2.46
N PHE A 24 7.13 -6.10 1.45
CA PHE A 24 6.46 -6.63 0.26
C PHE A 24 5.50 -7.77 0.58
N ALA A 25 5.93 -8.77 1.36
CA ALA A 25 5.09 -9.90 1.74
C ALA A 25 3.85 -9.43 2.54
N LYS A 26 4.04 -8.50 3.49
CA LYS A 26 2.93 -7.93 4.28
C LYS A 26 2.00 -7.09 3.41
N SER A 27 2.53 -6.24 2.53
CA SER A 27 1.75 -5.46 1.57
C SER A 27 0.92 -6.34 0.64
N LEU A 28 1.49 -7.45 0.15
CA LEU A 28 0.78 -8.41 -0.69
C LEU A 28 -0.38 -9.06 0.06
N SER A 29 -0.14 -9.50 1.30
CA SER A 29 -1.17 -10.07 2.18
C SER A 29 -2.33 -9.09 2.41
N ILE A 30 -2.02 -7.83 2.71
CA ILE A 30 -3.04 -6.78 2.89
C ILE A 30 -3.81 -6.53 1.58
N ALA A 31 -3.11 -6.45 0.44
CA ALA A 31 -3.74 -6.24 -0.87
C ALA A 31 -4.76 -7.34 -1.19
N CYS A 32 -4.43 -8.61 -0.90
CA CYS A 32 -5.34 -9.75 -1.07
C CYS A 32 -6.61 -9.65 -0.21
N LYS A 33 -6.55 -9.04 0.97
CA LYS A 33 -7.76 -8.80 1.80
C LYS A 33 -8.67 -7.76 1.16
N TYR A 34 -8.09 -6.76 0.52
CA TYR A 34 -8.80 -5.57 0.04
C TYR A 34 -9.42 -5.75 -1.36
N GLY A 35 -8.84 -6.61 -2.17
CA GLY A 35 -9.28 -6.83 -3.54
C GLY A 35 -8.58 -8.00 -4.19
N ARG A 36 -8.67 -8.07 -5.52
CA ARG A 36 -8.00 -9.10 -6.31
C ARG A 36 -6.64 -8.59 -6.74
N VAL A 37 -5.57 -9.25 -6.30
CA VAL A 37 -4.23 -9.00 -6.86
C VAL A 37 -4.19 -9.61 -8.26
N ILE A 38 -3.94 -8.78 -9.28
CA ILE A 38 -3.91 -9.19 -10.70
C ILE A 38 -2.48 -9.22 -11.26
N GLY A 39 -1.49 -8.83 -10.46
CA GLY A 39 -0.08 -8.94 -10.79
C GLY A 39 0.77 -8.46 -9.61
N SER A 40 1.92 -9.08 -9.41
CA SER A 40 2.88 -8.70 -8.38
C SER A 40 4.29 -9.06 -8.83
N ASP A 41 5.23 -8.17 -8.56
CA ASP A 41 6.65 -8.34 -8.87
C ASP A 41 7.46 -7.89 -7.64
N SER A 42 8.07 -8.84 -6.95
CA SER A 42 8.88 -8.59 -5.75
C SER A 42 10.19 -7.86 -6.07
N LEU A 43 10.81 -8.16 -7.23
CA LEU A 43 12.06 -7.55 -7.68
C LEU A 43 11.88 -6.07 -8.00
N CYS A 44 10.75 -5.71 -8.60
CA CYS A 44 10.39 -4.30 -8.83
C CYS A 44 9.59 -3.68 -7.67
N GLY A 45 9.22 -4.46 -6.65
CA GLY A 45 8.40 -3.99 -5.54
C GLY A 45 7.02 -3.50 -5.97
N THR A 46 6.42 -4.09 -7.00
CA THR A 46 5.11 -3.65 -7.52
C THR A 46 4.00 -4.64 -7.23
N ILE A 47 2.81 -4.13 -6.90
CA ILE A 47 1.58 -4.92 -6.73
C ILE A 47 0.46 -4.19 -7.49
N ARG A 48 -0.26 -4.92 -8.34
CA ARG A 48 -1.45 -4.43 -9.04
C ARG A 48 -2.70 -4.98 -8.36
N LEU A 49 -3.40 -4.11 -7.66
CA LEU A 49 -4.60 -4.44 -6.90
C LEU A 49 -5.84 -3.98 -7.68
N LYS A 50 -6.72 -4.90 -8.05
CA LYS A 50 -8.07 -4.57 -8.54
C LYS A 50 -9.01 -4.48 -7.34
N THR A 51 -9.52 -3.28 -7.04
CA THR A 51 -10.46 -3.05 -5.94
C THR A 51 -11.79 -3.77 -6.19
N LYS A 52 -12.52 -4.09 -5.11
CA LYS A 52 -13.87 -4.65 -5.22
C LYS A 52 -14.88 -3.54 -5.53
N LEU A 53 -16.03 -3.92 -6.09
CA LEU A 53 -17.15 -3.00 -6.28
C LEU A 53 -17.57 -2.44 -4.92
N ASN A 54 -17.53 -1.12 -4.77
CA ASN A 54 -17.97 -0.47 -3.54
C ASN A 54 -19.39 0.07 -3.75
N VAL A 55 -20.37 -0.75 -3.40
CA VAL A 55 -21.81 -0.45 -3.60
C VAL A 55 -22.25 0.75 -2.77
N ARG A 56 -21.67 0.95 -1.58
CA ARG A 56 -22.02 2.06 -0.68
C ARG A 56 -21.70 3.43 -1.28
N TYR A 57 -20.66 3.51 -2.10
CA TYR A 57 -20.21 4.74 -2.73
C TYR A 57 -20.36 4.72 -4.26
N LEU A 58 -21.07 3.72 -4.82
CA LEU A 58 -21.24 3.49 -6.26
C LEU A 58 -19.93 3.57 -7.04
N ARG A 59 -18.85 3.00 -6.50
CA ARG A 59 -17.55 3.01 -7.17
C ARG A 59 -17.23 1.69 -7.81
N PHE A 60 -16.89 1.76 -9.10
CA PHE A 60 -16.53 0.61 -9.90
C PHE A 60 -15.13 0.10 -9.57
N PRO A 61 -14.89 -1.22 -9.69
CA PRO A 61 -13.57 -1.81 -9.56
C PRO A 61 -12.52 -1.09 -10.39
N LYS A 62 -11.46 -0.62 -9.74
CA LYS A 62 -10.33 0.07 -10.36
C LYS A 62 -9.03 -0.67 -10.06
N VAL A 63 -8.08 -0.58 -10.98
CA VAL A 63 -6.73 -1.10 -10.76
C VAL A 63 -5.87 -0.01 -10.13
N ILE A 64 -5.33 -0.31 -8.96
CA ILE A 64 -4.40 0.54 -8.22
C ILE A 64 -3.02 -0.11 -8.26
N LYS A 65 -2.02 0.66 -8.69
CA LYS A 65 -0.61 0.24 -8.66
C LYS A 65 -0.01 0.62 -7.31
N ILE A 66 0.47 -0.36 -6.57
CA ILE A 66 1.20 -0.17 -5.31
C ILE A 66 2.68 -0.39 -5.61
N LEU A 67 3.54 0.53 -5.17
CA LEU A 67 4.97 0.57 -5.40
C LEU A 67 5.70 0.61 -4.07
N ILE A 68 6.67 -0.27 -3.87
CA ILE A 68 7.41 -0.43 -2.62
C ILE A 68 8.87 -0.12 -2.94
N VAL A 69 9.35 0.99 -2.40
CA VAL A 69 10.65 1.60 -2.73
C VAL A 69 11.43 1.75 -1.43
N ALA A 70 12.65 1.20 -1.38
CA ALA A 70 13.58 1.46 -0.29
C ALA A 70 14.08 2.90 -0.38
N ILE A 71 14.17 3.59 0.75
CA ILE A 71 14.84 4.88 0.86
C ILE A 71 16.24 4.61 1.41
N ASP A 72 17.24 5.34 0.94
CA ASP A 72 18.65 5.14 1.29
C ASP A 72 18.95 5.35 2.79
N ASP A 73 18.03 5.99 3.53
CA ASP A 73 18.09 6.11 4.99
C ASP A 73 17.56 4.85 5.70
N GLU A 74 18.45 4.24 6.49
CA GLU A 74 18.28 3.13 7.45
C GLU A 74 16.85 2.55 7.59
N ASP A 75 16.64 1.37 6.99
CA ASP A 75 15.44 0.52 7.13
C ASP A 75 14.10 1.18 6.80
N MET A 76 14.08 2.33 6.12
CA MET A 76 12.84 3.00 5.73
C MET A 76 12.40 2.60 4.33
N ILE A 77 11.13 2.21 4.23
CA ILE A 77 10.50 1.83 2.98
C ILE A 77 9.30 2.72 2.73
N MET A 78 9.24 3.27 1.54
CA MET A 78 8.11 4.03 1.05
C MET A 78 7.21 3.15 0.20
N ILE A 79 5.94 3.07 0.60
CA ILE A 79 4.86 2.46 -0.17
C ILE A 79 4.08 3.56 -0.86
N LYS A 80 4.05 3.58 -2.19
CA LYS A 80 3.27 4.50 -3.03
C LYS A 80 2.02 3.81 -3.59
N PHE A 81 0.90 4.52 -3.66
CA PHE A 81 -0.42 4.02 -4.07
C PHE A 81 -0.98 4.85 -5.24
N GLY A 82 -0.91 4.28 -6.44
CA GLY A 82 -1.44 4.87 -7.67
C GLY A 82 -0.74 6.17 -8.09
N ASP A 83 -1.03 6.61 -9.31
CA ASP A 83 -0.40 7.80 -9.88
C ASP A 83 -1.20 9.10 -9.59
N LYS A 84 -2.52 8.99 -9.34
CA LYS A 84 -3.41 10.11 -9.01
C LYS A 84 -4.16 9.83 -7.72
N PHE A 85 -4.20 10.76 -6.77
CA PHE A 85 -4.94 10.59 -5.52
C PHE A 85 -6.45 10.60 -5.76
N ASP A 86 -7.17 9.67 -5.14
CA ASP A 86 -8.63 9.66 -5.04
C ASP A 86 -9.08 9.06 -3.71
N LEU A 87 -10.40 9.07 -3.47
CA LEU A 87 -10.99 8.56 -2.23
C LEU A 87 -10.87 7.04 -2.07
N GLU A 88 -10.63 6.27 -3.15
CA GLU A 88 -10.37 4.83 -3.02
C GLU A 88 -8.94 4.57 -2.56
N ILE A 89 -7.99 5.32 -3.12
CA ILE A 89 -6.58 5.27 -2.70
C ILE A 89 -6.46 5.65 -1.23
N LEU A 90 -7.18 6.68 -0.78
CA LEU A 90 -7.21 7.05 0.65
C LEU A 90 -7.70 5.90 1.54
N ASP A 91 -8.74 5.19 1.10
CA ASP A 91 -9.32 4.06 1.85
C ASP A 91 -8.35 2.87 1.90
N VAL A 92 -7.73 2.52 0.78
CA VAL A 92 -6.66 1.51 0.70
C VAL A 92 -5.51 1.91 1.63
N MET A 93 -5.02 3.14 1.55
CA MET A 93 -3.92 3.65 2.38
C MET A 93 -4.22 3.57 3.87
N LYS A 94 -5.43 3.96 4.30
CA LYS A 94 -5.85 3.86 5.71
C LYS A 94 -5.83 2.42 6.21
N ASN A 95 -6.29 1.47 5.39
CA ASN A 95 -6.29 0.06 5.75
C ASN A 95 -4.86 -0.51 5.80
N PHE A 96 -4.00 -0.13 4.86
CA PHE A 96 -2.58 -0.46 4.91
C PHE A 96 -1.93 0.08 6.19
N SER A 97 -2.08 1.37 6.47
CA SER A 97 -1.53 2.01 7.68
C SER A 97 -1.98 1.28 8.94
N LYS A 98 -3.28 0.97 9.06
CA LYS A 98 -3.83 0.21 10.20
C LYS A 98 -3.22 -1.18 10.35
N GLU A 99 -3.03 -1.92 9.27
CA GLU A 99 -2.44 -3.28 9.28
C GLU A 99 -0.92 -3.25 9.55
N PHE A 100 -0.22 -2.18 9.14
CA PHE A 100 1.20 -1.99 9.46
C PHE A 100 1.41 -1.53 10.90
N SER A 101 0.49 -0.75 11.49
CA SER A 101 0.54 -0.37 12.91
C SER A 101 0.13 -1.49 13.88
N ARG A 102 -0.57 -2.53 13.40
CA ARG A 102 -0.86 -3.73 14.20
C ARG A 102 0.45 -4.49 14.41
N LYS A 103 0.85 -4.61 15.69
CA LYS A 103 1.99 -5.41 16.17
C LYS A 103 1.85 -6.87 15.76
#